data_AF-A0A7J7KLG7-F1
#
_entry.id   AF-A0A7J7KLG7-F1
#
_cell.length_a   1.000
_cell.length_b   1.000
_cell.length_c   1.000
_cell.angle_alpha   90.00
_cell.angle_beta   90.00
_cell.angle_gamma   90.00
#
_symmetry.space_group_name_H-M   'P 1'
#
loop_
_entity.id
_entity.type
_entity.pdbx_description
1 polymer ?
#
loop_
_entity_poly.entity_id
_entity_poly.type
_entity_poly.pdbx_seq_one_letter_code
_entity_poly.pdbx_strand_id
1 'polypeptide(L)'
;MPSQTFLAATHSLHANTDSHFNATTVSAAVAAHRRVPSLLSPNQNNEDIPEWLWVFFKAPLEHDHKLKWDLFSLNELDTFNKQMMRIYMKELEDLVMGYEVYIRAIYRKMEKSKPTK
;
A
#
# COMPACT_ATOMS: atom_id res chain seq x y z
N MET A 1 8.85 54.93 -55.65
CA MET A 1 7.43 55.05 -56.08
C MET A 1 7.41 55.29 -57.58
N PRO A 2 6.51 54.68 -58.37
CA PRO A 2 5.75 53.42 -58.19
C PRO A 2 6.60 52.21 -58.69
N SER A 3 6.27 50.91 -58.70
CA SER A 3 5.08 50.05 -58.47
C SER A 3 4.52 49.36 -59.74
N GLN A 4 4.45 48.01 -59.73
CA GLN A 4 3.54 47.14 -60.53
C GLN A 4 3.79 47.01 -62.07
N THR A 5 3.35 46.01 -62.87
CA THR A 5 2.73 44.64 -62.76
C THR A 5 2.50 44.12 -64.23
N PHE A 6 2.57 42.85 -64.68
CA PHE A 6 2.74 41.50 -64.10
C PHE A 6 3.28 40.46 -65.13
N LEU A 7 3.44 39.20 -64.70
CA LEU A 7 3.32 37.90 -65.44
C LEU A 7 3.95 37.68 -66.85
N ALA A 8 4.85 36.68 -66.90
CA ALA A 8 4.88 35.62 -67.93
C ALA A 8 5.40 34.32 -67.25
N ALA A 9 5.13 33.13 -67.80
CA ALA A 9 5.27 31.85 -67.08
C ALA A 9 6.03 30.74 -67.86
N THR A 10 6.11 29.55 -67.25
CA THR A 10 6.54 28.22 -67.76
C THR A 10 7.99 27.79 -67.51
N HIS A 11 8.23 26.46 -67.58
CA HIS A 11 9.43 25.68 -67.14
C HIS A 11 9.67 25.74 -65.62
N SER A 12 9.33 24.74 -64.77
CA SER A 12 9.12 23.27 -64.89
C SER A 12 10.40 22.42 -64.79
N LEU A 13 10.30 21.38 -63.94
CA LEU A 13 11.40 20.59 -63.32
C LEU A 13 12.33 21.44 -62.42
N HIS A 14 12.94 20.92 -61.36
CA HIS A 14 13.13 19.52 -60.96
C HIS A 14 12.83 19.32 -59.47
N ALA A 15 12.50 18.10 -59.03
CA ALA A 15 12.19 17.81 -57.63
C ALA A 15 13.45 17.61 -56.78
N ASN A 16 13.41 18.00 -55.51
CA ASN A 16 13.81 17.09 -54.44
C ASN A 16 13.08 17.39 -53.13
N THR A 17 13.08 16.43 -52.19
CA THR A 17 12.23 16.41 -50.99
C THR A 17 12.71 17.31 -49.86
N ASP A 18 11.77 17.98 -49.18
CA ASP A 18 12.00 18.59 -47.87
C ASP A 18 12.49 17.56 -46.84
N SER A 19 13.54 17.89 -46.10
CA SER A 19 14.07 17.07 -44.99
C SER A 19 14.84 17.94 -43.99
N HIS A 20 14.14 18.82 -43.28
CA HIS A 20 14.77 19.72 -42.30
C HIS A 20 13.96 19.94 -41.00
N PHE A 21 13.45 18.85 -40.44
CA PHE A 21 12.83 18.76 -39.10
C PHE A 21 12.81 17.27 -38.68
N ASN A 22 13.09 16.84 -37.45
CA ASN A 22 13.62 17.50 -36.25
C ASN A 22 14.40 16.48 -35.37
N ALA A 23 15.34 16.96 -34.55
CA ALA A 23 16.18 16.10 -33.71
C ALA A 23 15.51 15.67 -32.38
N THR A 24 14.26 15.18 -32.43
CA THR A 24 13.44 14.95 -31.23
C THR A 24 13.13 13.48 -30.95
N THR A 25 13.06 12.63 -31.98
CA THR A 25 12.49 11.26 -31.89
C THR A 25 13.33 10.27 -31.05
N VAL A 26 14.64 10.50 -30.89
CA VAL A 26 15.54 9.53 -30.23
C VAL A 26 15.31 9.43 -28.70
N SER A 27 14.68 10.44 -28.09
CA SER A 27 14.43 10.47 -26.64
C SER A 27 13.27 9.57 -26.19
N ALA A 28 12.51 8.97 -27.12
CA ALA A 28 11.36 8.13 -26.80
C ALA A 28 11.72 6.72 -26.27
N ALA A 29 12.86 6.16 -26.69
CA ALA A 29 13.19 4.74 -26.45
C ALA A 29 13.60 4.43 -24.99
N VAL A 30 14.16 5.40 -24.26
CA VAL A 30 14.66 5.21 -22.89
C VAL A 30 13.52 5.24 -21.86
N ALA A 31 12.39 5.85 -22.20
CA ALA A 31 11.21 5.97 -21.33
C ALA A 31 10.38 4.68 -21.18
N ALA A 32 10.82 3.56 -21.77
CA ALA A 32 10.12 2.26 -21.72
C ALA A 32 10.21 1.54 -20.35
N HIS A 33 11.05 2.01 -19.43
CA HIS A 33 11.10 1.48 -18.06
C HIS A 33 10.08 2.16 -17.14
N ARG A 34 9.35 1.34 -16.37
CA ARG A 34 8.49 1.73 -15.23
C ARG A 34 7.16 2.43 -15.55
N ARG A 35 6.25 1.72 -16.23
CA ARG A 35 4.79 1.85 -16.01
C ARG A 35 4.11 0.48 -15.87
N VAL A 36 4.29 -0.17 -14.73
CA VAL A 36 3.27 -1.11 -14.24
C VAL A 36 2.05 -0.27 -13.86
N PRO A 37 0.85 -0.56 -14.38
CA PRO A 37 -0.37 0.10 -13.91
C PRO A 37 -0.64 -0.35 -12.46
N SER A 38 -0.27 0.49 -11.50
CA SER A 38 -0.65 0.28 -10.10
C SER A 38 -2.16 0.47 -9.97
N LEU A 39 -2.91 -0.64 -10.05
CA LEU A 39 -4.31 -0.72 -9.68
C LEU A 39 -4.41 -0.52 -8.16
N LEU A 40 -4.29 0.74 -7.73
CA LEU A 40 -4.51 1.17 -6.37
C LEU A 40 -6.00 0.98 -6.05
N SER A 41 -6.31 -0.20 -5.50
CA SER A 41 -7.64 -0.50 -4.95
C SER A 41 -8.00 0.57 -3.90
N PRO A 42 -9.21 1.13 -3.90
CA PRO A 42 -9.54 2.36 -3.16
C PRO A 42 -9.60 2.21 -1.62
N ASN A 43 -9.11 1.10 -1.06
CA ASN A 43 -9.30 0.72 0.33
C ASN A 43 -8.13 1.09 1.27
N GLN A 44 -7.11 1.81 0.80
CA GLN A 44 -5.79 2.03 1.46
C GLN A 44 -5.78 2.66 2.88
N ASN A 45 -6.94 2.96 3.48
CA ASN A 45 -7.05 3.50 4.84
C ASN A 45 -8.17 2.86 5.69
N ASN A 46 -8.95 1.93 5.12
CA ASN A 46 -10.08 1.26 5.79
C ASN A 46 -9.75 -0.21 6.05
N GLU A 47 -8.54 -0.48 6.56
CA GLU A 47 -8.03 -1.85 6.69
C GLU A 47 -8.50 -2.52 7.98
N ASP A 48 -9.54 -3.34 7.83
CA ASP A 48 -9.80 -4.47 8.73
C ASP A 48 -8.56 -5.35 8.84
N ILE A 49 -8.30 -5.88 10.04
CA ILE A 49 -7.09 -6.66 10.34
C ILE A 49 -7.08 -7.94 9.48
N PRO A 50 -6.07 -8.17 8.62
CA PRO A 50 -6.06 -9.33 7.72
C PRO A 50 -6.09 -10.66 8.48
N GLU A 51 -6.88 -11.63 7.99
CA GLU A 51 -7.00 -12.95 8.60
C GLU A 51 -5.65 -13.69 8.70
N TRP A 52 -4.79 -13.55 7.69
CA TRP A 52 -3.43 -14.12 7.72
C TRP A 52 -2.56 -13.54 8.84
N LEU A 53 -2.80 -12.28 9.24
CA LEU A 53 -2.05 -11.62 10.32
C LEU A 53 -2.50 -12.14 11.70
N TRP A 54 -3.78 -12.51 11.85
CA TRP A 54 -4.28 -13.24 13.02
C TRP A 54 -3.69 -14.66 13.12
N VAL A 55 -3.59 -15.37 11.99
CA VAL A 55 -2.94 -16.70 11.94
C VAL A 55 -1.46 -16.60 12.27
N PHE A 56 -0.77 -15.58 11.75
CA PHE A 56 0.63 -15.29 12.08
C PHE A 56 0.81 -14.96 13.58
N PHE A 57 -0.01 -14.07 14.15
CA PHE A 57 0.07 -13.70 15.56
C PHE A 57 -0.11 -14.90 16.51
N LYS A 58 -0.88 -15.91 16.10
CA LYS A 58 -1.13 -17.15 16.85
C LYS A 58 -0.19 -18.30 16.49
N ALA A 59 0.76 -18.08 15.58
CA ALA A 59 1.72 -19.10 15.17
C ALA A 59 2.82 -19.30 16.25
N PRO A 60 3.26 -20.54 16.50
CA PRO A 60 4.46 -20.80 17.30
C PRO A 60 5.71 -20.12 16.70
N LEU A 61 6.59 -19.61 17.56
CA LEU A 61 7.76 -18.79 17.19
C LEU A 61 8.73 -19.50 16.22
N GLU A 62 8.75 -20.82 16.22
CA GLU A 62 9.51 -21.66 15.28
C GLU A 62 9.12 -21.38 13.82
N HIS A 63 7.97 -20.77 13.56
CA HIS A 63 7.45 -20.46 12.23
C HIS A 63 7.63 -19.00 11.79
N ASP A 64 7.99 -18.09 12.69
CA ASP A 64 8.11 -16.65 12.43
C ASP A 64 9.02 -16.36 11.21
N HIS A 65 10.18 -17.02 11.18
CA HIS A 65 11.19 -16.91 10.11
C HIS A 65 10.69 -17.25 8.69
N LYS A 66 9.50 -17.85 8.54
CA LYS A 66 8.89 -18.15 7.24
C LYS A 66 8.35 -16.89 6.55
N LEU A 67 7.91 -15.89 7.33
CA LEU A 67 7.44 -14.61 6.79
C LEU A 67 8.64 -13.75 6.37
N LYS A 68 8.57 -13.16 5.17
CA LYS A 68 9.64 -12.33 4.58
C LYS A 68 9.20 -10.88 4.55
N TRP A 69 9.41 -10.21 5.69
CA TRP A 69 9.07 -8.81 5.89
C TRP A 69 9.75 -7.88 4.88
N ASP A 70 10.93 -8.24 4.37
CA ASP A 70 11.69 -7.49 3.36
C ASP A 70 10.98 -7.37 1.99
N LEU A 71 9.88 -8.10 1.78
CA LEU A 71 9.08 -8.04 0.54
C LEU A 71 8.01 -6.93 0.56
N PHE A 72 7.73 -6.32 1.73
CA PHE A 72 6.74 -5.26 1.89
C PHE A 72 7.39 -3.87 1.91
N SER A 73 6.62 -2.84 1.55
CA SER A 73 7.07 -1.46 1.72
C SER A 73 7.07 -1.02 3.19
N LEU A 74 7.92 -0.04 3.53
CA LEU A 74 8.01 0.52 4.88
C LEU A 74 6.65 1.01 5.42
N ASN A 75 5.77 1.49 4.54
CA ASN A 75 4.43 1.97 4.89
C ASN A 75 3.49 0.81 5.26
N GLU A 76 3.54 -0.29 4.52
CA GLU A 76 2.77 -1.50 4.83
C GLU A 76 3.26 -2.13 6.15
N LEU A 77 4.58 -2.15 6.40
CA LEU A 77 5.16 -2.64 7.66
C LEU A 77 4.70 -1.83 8.88
N ASP A 78 4.62 -0.50 8.78
CA ASP A 78 4.07 0.36 9.84
C ASP A 78 2.57 0.10 10.09
N THR A 79 1.78 -0.11 9.03
CA THR A 79 0.37 -0.50 9.16
C THR A 79 0.19 -1.89 9.79
N PHE A 80 0.96 -2.90 9.35
CA PHE A 80 0.91 -4.24 9.96
C PHE A 80 1.36 -4.22 11.43
N ASN A 81 2.38 -3.43 11.78
CA ASN A 81 2.79 -3.23 13.17
C ASN A 81 1.65 -2.64 14.01
N LYS A 82 0.98 -1.60 13.52
CA LYS A 82 -0.22 -1.00 14.16
C LYS A 82 -1.37 -2.01 14.30
N GLN A 83 -1.58 -2.88 13.31
CA GLN A 83 -2.58 -3.95 13.37
C GLN A 83 -2.19 -5.05 14.38
N MET A 84 -0.94 -5.49 14.43
CA MET A 84 -0.44 -6.45 15.44
C MET A 84 -0.56 -5.89 16.86
N MET A 85 -0.29 -4.60 17.07
CA MET A 85 -0.52 -3.96 18.37
C MET A 85 -2.01 -3.93 18.76
N ARG A 86 -2.94 -3.76 17.81
CA ARG A 86 -4.39 -3.89 18.06
C ARG A 86 -4.78 -5.32 18.46
N ILE A 87 -4.21 -6.34 17.80
CA ILE A 87 -4.41 -7.75 18.19
C ILE A 87 -3.93 -7.98 19.62
N TYR A 88 -2.68 -7.62 19.92
CA TYR A 88 -2.06 -7.81 21.24
C TYR A 88 -2.84 -7.15 22.36
N MET A 89 -3.24 -5.88 22.21
CA MET A 89 -3.98 -5.15 23.25
C MET A 89 -5.34 -5.78 23.52
N LYS A 90 -6.00 -6.35 22.50
CA LYS A 90 -7.26 -7.07 22.68
C LYS A 90 -7.08 -8.38 23.45
N GLU A 91 -6.11 -9.22 23.08
CA GLU A 91 -5.89 -10.47 23.81
C GLU A 91 -5.42 -10.23 25.26
N LEU A 92 -4.73 -9.11 25.51
CA LEU A 92 -4.41 -8.64 26.86
C LEU A 92 -5.66 -8.19 27.64
N GLU A 93 -6.59 -7.47 27.01
CA GLU A 93 -7.88 -7.09 27.62
C GLU A 93 -8.73 -8.33 27.98
N ASP A 94 -8.90 -9.26 27.05
CA ASP A 94 -9.62 -10.53 27.27
C ASP A 94 -8.99 -11.35 28.41
N LEU A 95 -7.64 -11.40 28.48
CA LEU A 95 -6.90 -12.07 29.56
C LEU A 95 -7.13 -11.42 30.93
N VAL A 96 -6.98 -10.08 31.03
CA VAL A 96 -7.17 -9.33 32.28
C VAL A 96 -8.62 -9.45 32.77
N MET A 97 -9.60 -9.32 31.88
CA MET A 97 -11.01 -9.50 32.19
C MET A 97 -11.30 -10.91 32.73
N GLY A 98 -10.68 -11.96 32.16
CA GLY A 98 -10.77 -13.32 32.66
C GLY A 98 -10.26 -13.46 34.11
N TYR A 99 -9.10 -12.88 34.42
CA TYR A 99 -8.55 -12.86 35.78
C TYR A 99 -9.43 -12.07 36.76
N GLU A 100 -9.95 -10.90 36.36
CA GLU A 100 -10.86 -10.14 37.22
C GLU A 100 -12.14 -10.92 37.56
N VAL A 101 -12.75 -11.58 36.57
CA VAL A 101 -13.95 -12.41 36.79
C VAL A 101 -13.67 -13.56 37.76
N TYR A 102 -12.49 -14.19 37.65
CA TYR A 102 -12.03 -15.23 38.56
C TYR A 102 -11.80 -14.71 39.99
N ILE A 103 -11.10 -13.58 40.14
CA ILE A 103 -10.88 -12.91 41.44
C ILE A 103 -12.21 -12.50 42.08
N ARG A 104 -13.12 -11.91 41.31
CA ARG A 104 -14.49 -11.57 41.74
C ARG A 104 -15.31 -12.82 42.12
N ALA A 105 -15.03 -14.00 41.55
CA ALA A 105 -15.64 -15.26 41.96
C ALA A 105 -15.07 -15.82 43.26
N ILE A 106 -13.76 -15.68 43.51
CA ILE A 106 -13.11 -16.05 44.79
C ILE A 106 -13.67 -15.21 45.95
N TYR A 107 -13.68 -13.88 45.83
CA TYR A 107 -14.17 -13.02 46.91
C TYR A 107 -15.63 -13.30 47.27
N ARG A 108 -16.50 -13.52 46.28
CA ARG A 108 -17.91 -13.91 46.51
C ARG A 108 -18.08 -15.28 47.18
N LYS A 109 -17.13 -16.20 47.04
CA LYS A 109 -17.11 -17.46 47.81
C LYS A 109 -16.65 -17.22 49.26
N MET A 110 -15.55 -16.47 49.44
CA MET A 110 -15.01 -16.13 50.75
C MET A 110 -16.01 -15.35 51.62
N GLU A 111 -16.75 -14.42 51.02
CA GLU A 111 -17.79 -13.64 51.70
C GLU A 111 -18.94 -14.52 52.19
N LYS A 112 -19.42 -15.46 51.36
CA LYS A 112 -20.44 -16.44 51.74
C LYS A 112 -19.99 -17.45 52.79
N SER A 113 -18.68 -17.63 52.99
CA SER A 113 -18.12 -18.48 54.05
C SER A 113 -17.83 -17.74 55.35
N LYS A 114 -18.04 -16.41 55.42
CA LYS A 114 -18.00 -15.68 56.68
C LYS A 114 -19.24 -16.07 57.50
N PRO A 115 -19.12 -16.48 58.78
CA PRO A 115 -20.28 -16.73 59.61
C PRO A 115 -21.04 -15.41 59.84
N THR A 116 -22.33 -15.40 59.51
CA THR A 116 -23.26 -14.36 60.00
C THR A 116 -23.28 -14.41 61.52
N LYS A 117 -23.13 -13.24 62.14
CA LYS A 117 -23.02 -13.04 63.58
C LYS A 117 -24.28 -12.36 64.13
#